data_AF-A0A0L8I5B6-F1
#
_entry.id   AF-A0A0L8I5B6-F1
#
_cell.length_a   1.000
_cell.length_b   1.000
_cell.length_c   1.000
_cell.angle_alpha   90.00
_cell.angle_beta   90.00
_cell.angle_gamma   90.00
#
_symmetry.space_group_name_H-M   'P 1'
#
loop_
_entity.id
_entity.type
_entity.pdbx_description
1 polymer ?
#
loop_
_entity_poly.entity_id
_entity_poly.type
_entity_poly.pdbx_seq_one_letter_code
_entity_poly.pdbx_strand_id
1 'polypeptide(L)'
;EHVLWEVTLKVVFYSLIVIFSLIGNLLIIVIVMRQKRMRTVTNFYIVNLAVADLLVTVCCSWVHLVDDLTEGWVLGAFFCKVNSFAQGK
;
A
#
# COMPACT_ATOMS: atom_id res chain seq x y z
N GLU A 1 16.82 10.92 -22.16
CA GLU A 1 17.62 10.88 -20.91
C GLU A 1 16.89 11.42 -19.69
N HIS A 2 16.28 12.62 -19.71
CA HIS A 2 15.58 13.17 -18.53
C HIS A 2 14.45 12.28 -17.96
N VAL A 3 13.67 11.63 -18.81
CA VAL A 3 12.53 10.78 -18.40
C VAL A 3 12.97 9.52 -17.65
N LEU A 4 14.13 8.95 -17.98
CA LEU A 4 14.60 7.71 -17.37
C LEU A 4 15.00 7.89 -15.90
N TRP A 5 15.58 9.04 -15.56
CA TRP A 5 15.96 9.34 -14.17
C TRP A 5 14.73 9.54 -13.28
N GLU A 6 13.69 10.19 -13.78
CA GLU A 6 12.44 10.37 -13.04
C GLU A 6 11.74 9.04 -12.77
N VAL A 7 11.61 8.18 -13.79
CA VAL A 7 11.01 6.84 -13.64
C VAL A 7 11.83 5.98 -12.67
N THR A 8 13.16 6.02 -12.78
CA THR A 8 14.04 5.25 -11.88
C THR A 8 13.88 5.69 -10.42
N LEU A 9 13.87 7.01 -10.15
CA LEU A 9 13.66 7.54 -8.80
C LEU A 9 12.28 7.16 -8.26
N LYS A 10 11.22 7.34 -9.07
CA LYS A 10 9.85 6.94 -8.68
C LYS A 10 9.80 5.48 -8.29
N VAL A 11 10.32 4.58 -9.11
CA VAL A 11 10.32 3.13 -8.86
C VAL A 11 11.09 2.78 -7.59
N VAL A 12 12.26 3.39 -7.37
CA VAL A 12 13.07 3.18 -6.15
C VAL A 12 12.30 3.63 -4.90
N PHE A 13 11.73 4.83 -4.90
CA PHE A 13 10.97 5.31 -3.74
C PHE A 13 9.71 4.46 -3.49
N TYR A 14 8.97 4.11 -4.55
CA TYR A 14 7.78 3.26 -4.42
C TYR A 14 8.12 1.90 -3.82
N SER A 15 9.17 1.26 -4.32
CA SER A 15 9.59 -0.06 -3.83
C SER A 15 10.07 0.01 -2.38
N LEU A 16 10.79 1.06 -1.97
CA LEU A 16 11.14 1.28 -0.56
C LEU A 16 9.90 1.45 0.32
N ILE A 17 8.94 2.30 -0.07
CA ILE A 17 7.70 2.52 0.69
C ILE A 17 6.92 1.22 0.86
N VAL A 18 6.78 0.43 -0.21
CA VAL A 18 6.12 -0.88 -0.17
C VAL A 18 6.84 -1.81 0.81
N ILE A 19 8.16 -1.93 0.73
CA ILE A 19 8.94 -2.81 1.63
C ILE A 19 8.77 -2.37 3.09
N PHE A 20 8.94 -1.08 3.40
CA PHE A 20 8.79 -0.56 4.76
C PHE A 20 7.37 -0.73 5.28
N SER A 21 6.35 -0.48 4.45
CA SER A 21 4.94 -0.68 4.80
C SER A 21 4.65 -2.15 5.13
N LEU A 22 5.10 -3.09 4.28
CA LEU A 22 4.92 -4.51 4.51
C LEU A 22 5.59 -4.95 5.82
N ILE A 23 6.86 -4.59 6.02
CA ILE A 23 7.62 -4.98 7.22
C ILE A 23 6.99 -4.38 8.49
N GLY A 24 6.68 -3.08 8.47
CA GLY A 24 6.12 -2.37 9.63
C GLY A 24 4.76 -2.93 10.03
N ASN A 25 3.84 -3.06 9.08
CA ASN A 25 2.49 -3.53 9.36
C ASN A 25 2.45 -5.02 9.73
N LEU A 26 3.28 -5.87 9.11
CA LEU A 26 3.42 -7.27 9.53
C LEU A 26 3.98 -7.39 10.95
N LEU A 27 4.97 -6.57 11.30
CA LEU A 27 5.57 -6.57 12.63
C LEU A 27 4.54 -6.16 13.70
N ILE A 28 3.71 -5.16 13.43
CA ILE A 28 2.58 -4.76 14.30
C ILE A 28 1.64 -5.96 14.54
N ILE A 29 1.21 -6.64 13.48
CA ILE A 29 0.31 -7.80 13.58
C ILE A 29 0.97 -8.91 14.40
N VAL A 30 2.24 -9.23 14.13
CA VAL A 30 2.99 -10.28 14.85
C VAL A 30 3.11 -9.96 16.34
N ILE A 31 3.48 -8.72 16.69
CA ILE A 31 3.66 -8.29 18.08
C ILE A 31 2.35 -8.40 18.87
N VAL A 32 1.23 -7.93 18.29
CA VAL A 32 -0.09 -7.99 18.94
C VAL A 32 -0.57 -9.44 19.08
N MET A 33 -0.33 -10.27 18.06
CA MET A 33 -0.72 -11.68 18.09
C MET A 33 0.07 -12.50 19.12
N ARG A 34 1.37 -12.22 19.25
CA ARG A 34 2.29 -12.88 20.19
C ARG A 34 1.99 -12.50 21.63
N GLN A 35 1.65 -11.23 21.90
CA GLN A 35 1.43 -10.76 23.26
C GLN A 35 -0.04 -10.92 23.68
N LYS A 36 -0.39 -12.03 24.34
CA LYS A 36 -1.76 -12.29 24.84
C LYS A 36 -2.32 -11.16 25.72
N ARG A 37 -1.47 -10.50 26.51
CA ARG A 37 -1.85 -9.35 27.37
C ARG A 37 -2.25 -8.10 26.57
N MET A 38 -1.81 -7.99 25.32
CA MET A 38 -2.15 -6.87 24.43
C MET A 38 -3.41 -7.13 23.60
N ARG A 39 -4.22 -8.16 23.87
CA ARG A 39 -5.48 -8.40 23.14
C ARG A 39 -6.65 -7.57 23.70
N THR A 40 -6.48 -6.25 23.71
CA THR A 40 -7.51 -5.28 24.11
C THR A 40 -8.15 -4.64 22.88
N VAL A 41 -9.31 -3.99 23.05
CA VAL A 41 -10.08 -3.35 21.96
C VAL A 41 -9.22 -2.38 21.15
N THR A 42 -8.37 -1.58 21.81
CA THR A 42 -7.45 -0.64 21.16
C THR A 42 -6.44 -1.34 20.24
N ASN A 43 -5.91 -2.50 20.64
CA ASN A 43 -4.94 -3.22 19.84
C ASN A 43 -5.59 -3.96 18.65
N PHE A 44 -6.88 -4.31 18.74
CA PHE A 44 -7.65 -4.74 17.58
C PHE A 44 -7.82 -3.62 16.55
N TYR A 45 -7.99 -2.37 16.98
CA TYR A 45 -8.01 -1.22 16.08
C TYR A 45 -6.68 -1.05 15.35
N ILE A 46 -5.55 -1.18 16.07
CA ILE A 46 -4.20 -1.11 15.48
C ILE A 46 -3.99 -2.24 14.45
N VAL A 47 -4.40 -3.46 14.76
CA VAL A 47 -4.32 -4.58 13.80
C VAL A 47 -5.21 -4.34 12.58
N ASN A 48 -6.42 -3.82 12.76
CA ASN A 48 -7.31 -3.50 11.66
C ASN A 48 -6.71 -2.42 10.73
N LEU A 49 -6.07 -1.39 11.31
CA LEU A 49 -5.33 -0.39 10.55
C LEU A 49 -4.18 -1.03 9.75
N ALA A 50 -3.36 -1.85 10.42
CA ALA A 50 -2.25 -2.54 9.76
C ALA A 50 -2.72 -3.47 8.62
N VAL A 51 -3.85 -4.15 8.79
CA VAL A 51 -4.46 -4.97 7.71
C VAL A 51 -4.94 -4.10 6.56
N ALA A 52 -5.56 -2.95 6.84
CA ALA A 52 -5.96 -2.01 5.80
C ALA A 52 -4.75 -1.46 5.02
N ASP A 53 -3.66 -1.10 5.70
CA ASP A 53 -2.42 -0.66 5.07
C ASP A 53 -1.79 -1.75 4.19
N LEU A 54 -1.78 -3.00 4.64
CA LEU A 54 -1.31 -4.14 3.83
C LEU A 54 -2.19 -4.34 2.60
N LEU A 55 -3.50 -4.26 2.74
CA LEU A 55 -4.44 -4.36 1.62
C LEU A 55 -4.22 -3.22 0.61
N VAL A 56 -4.06 -1.97 1.06
CA VAL A 56 -3.79 -0.83 0.18
C VAL A 56 -2.43 -0.97 -0.50
N THR A 57 -1.40 -1.39 0.23
CA THR A 57 -0.05 -1.60 -0.33
C THR A 57 -0.06 -2.69 -1.40
N VAL A 58 -0.80 -3.78 -1.20
CA VAL A 58 -0.88 -4.87 -2.20
C VAL A 58 -1.82 -4.54 -3.35
N CYS A 59 -2.96 -3.90 -3.09
CA CYS A 59 -4.01 -3.68 -4.10
C CYS A 59 -3.89 -2.35 -4.86
N CYS A 60 -3.31 -1.31 -4.27
CA CYS A 60 -3.26 0.02 -4.89
C CYS A 60 -1.87 0.33 -5.46
N SER A 61 -0.77 -0.16 -4.86
CA SER A 61 0.58 0.17 -5.35
C SER A 61 0.85 -0.34 -6.76
N TRP A 62 0.37 -1.53 -7.13
CA TRP A 62 0.51 -2.04 -8.51
C TRP A 62 -0.39 -1.27 -9.50
N VAL A 63 -1.58 -0.87 -9.07
CA VAL A 63 -2.51 -0.05 -9.87
C VAL A 63 -1.88 1.30 -10.21
N HIS A 64 -1.30 1.97 -9.21
CA HIS A 64 -0.57 3.22 -9.42
C HIS A 64 0.63 3.05 -10.34
N LEU A 65 1.38 1.95 -10.22
CA LEU A 65 2.51 1.68 -11.10
C LEU A 65 2.07 1.49 -12.55
N VAL A 66 0.99 0.74 -12.78
CA VAL A 66 0.43 0.54 -14.12
C VAL A 66 -0.11 1.85 -14.69
N ASP A 67 -0.80 2.65 -13.89
CA ASP A 67 -1.32 3.97 -14.30
C ASP A 67 -0.19 4.94 -14.69
N ASP A 68 0.97 4.90 -14.01
CA ASP A 68 2.14 5.74 -14.34
C ASP A 68 2.90 5.23 -15.59
N LEU A 69 2.84 3.93 -15.88
CA LEU A 69 3.55 3.30 -17.01
C LEU A 69 2.75 3.23 -18.32
N THR A 70 1.42 3.33 -18.24
CA THR A 70 0.54 3.17 -19.40
C THR A 70 -0.10 4.50 -19.77
N GLU A 71 -0.14 4.86 -21.06
CA GLU A 71 -0.91 6.01 -21.51
C GLU A 71 -2.41 5.66 -21.55
N GLY A 72 -3.07 5.76 -20.38
CA GLY A 72 -4.51 5.58 -20.22
C GLY A 72 -4.91 4.43 -19.28
N TRP A 73 -6.14 4.50 -18.78
CA TRP A 73 -6.64 3.55 -17.78
C TRP A 73 -7.03 2.19 -18.41
N VAL A 74 -6.22 1.16 -18.15
CA VAL A 74 -6.40 -0.20 -18.72
C VAL A 74 -6.93 -1.25 -17.73
N LEU A 75 -6.98 -0.94 -16.43
CA LEU A 75 -7.34 -1.89 -15.36
C LEU A 75 -8.86 -2.08 -15.15
N GLY A 76 -9.68 -1.47 -15.99
CA GLY A 76 -11.15 -1.58 -15.94
C GLY A 76 -11.83 -0.79 -14.82
N ALA A 77 -13.16 -0.76 -14.81
CA ALA A 77 -13.94 0.17 -13.99
C ALA A 77 -13.83 -0.07 -12.47
N PHE A 78 -13.59 -1.31 -12.03
CA PHE A 78 -13.45 -1.64 -10.61
C PHE A 78 -12.25 -0.93 -9.99
N PHE A 79 -11.05 -1.16 -10.53
CA PHE A 79 -9.83 -0.53 -10.05
C PHE A 79 -9.84 0.99 -10.26
N CYS A 80 -10.58 1.50 -11.26
CA CYS A 80 -10.73 2.94 -11.48
C CYS A 80 -11.41 3.60 -10.27
N LYS A 81 -12.52 3.02 -9.81
CA LYS A 81 -13.24 3.49 -8.63
C LYS A 81 -12.41 3.38 -7.36
N VAL A 82 -11.64 2.29 -7.21
CA VAL A 82 -10.72 2.12 -6.07
C VAL A 82 -9.62 3.19 -6.09
N ASN A 83 -9.05 3.48 -7.25
CA ASN A 83 -8.03 4.50 -7.41
C ASN A 83 -8.57 5.91 -7.12
N SER A 84 -9.76 6.26 -7.61
CA SER A 84 -10.42 7.53 -7.29
C SER A 84 -10.69 7.67 -5.80
N PHE A 85 -11.22 6.61 -5.16
CA PHE A 85 -11.46 6.60 -3.72
C PHE A 85 -10.17 6.76 -2.92
N ALA A 86 -9.10 6.07 -3.30
CA ALA A 86 -7.79 6.15 -2.63
C ALA A 86 -7.12 7.52 -2.78
N GLN A 87 -7.28 8.18 -3.93
CA GLN A 87 -6.78 9.53 -4.17
C GLN A 87 -7.67 10.64 -3.59
N GLY A 88 -8.83 10.30 -3.01
CA GLY A 88 -9.77 11.27 -2.47
C GLY A 88 -10.36 12.21 -3.53
N LYS A 89 -10.48 11.74 -4.78
CA LYS A 89 -11.10 12.48 -5.90
C LYS A 89 -12.54 12.04 -6.12
#